data_AF-A0A6V7LNV3-F1
#
_entry.id   AF-A0A6V7LNV3-F1
#
_cell.length_a   1.000
_cell.length_b   1.000
_cell.length_c   1.000
_cell.angle_alpha   90.00
_cell.angle_beta   90.00
_cell.angle_gamma   90.00
#
_symmetry.space_group_name_H-M   'P 1'
#
loop_
_entity.id
_entity.type
_entity.pdbx_description
1 polymer ?
#
loop_
_entity_poly.entity_id
_entity_poly.type
_entity_poly.pdbx_seq_one_letter_code
_entity_poly.pdbx_strand_id
1 'polypeptide(L)' 'PRVGHWPMMSSPLPTMAICISYAYFSKVVGPRLMENRKPFSLRRVLVIYNLIQTIFSTWIFYE' A
#
# COMPACT_ATOMS: atom_id res chain seq x y z
N PRO A 1 -7.99 14.51 21.49
CA PRO A 1 -8.75 13.37 22.06
C PRO A 1 -10.04 13.07 21.27
N ARG A 2 -9.92 12.19 20.25
CA ARG A 2 -10.94 11.32 19.60
C ARG A 2 -10.25 10.25 18.71
N VAL A 3 -9.01 10.53 18.27
CA VAL A 3 -8.19 9.64 17.40
C VAL A 3 -6.76 9.39 17.91
N GLY A 4 -6.44 9.80 19.14
CA GLY A 4 -5.05 9.80 19.65
C GLY A 4 -4.43 8.41 19.86
N HIS A 5 -5.26 7.37 19.97
CA HIS A 5 -4.83 5.97 20.15
C HIS A 5 -4.79 5.17 18.85
N TRP A 6 -5.12 5.80 17.71
CA TRP A 6 -5.15 5.10 16.43
C TRP A 6 -3.71 4.88 15.93
N PRO A 7 -3.37 3.67 15.46
CA PRO A 7 -2.05 3.41 14.89
C PRO A 7 -1.78 4.41 13.76
N MET A 8 -0.57 5.00 13.72
CA MET A 8 -0.14 6.08 12.80
C MET A 8 -0.75 7.47 13.01
N MET A 9 -1.64 7.71 13.99
CA MET A 9 -2.18 9.07 14.27
C MET A 9 -1.54 9.79 15.47
N SER A 10 -0.69 9.12 16.26
CA SER A 10 -0.05 9.72 17.44
C SER A 10 1.12 10.65 17.08
N SER A 11 1.78 10.43 15.95
CA SER A 11 2.86 11.28 15.43
C SER A 11 2.93 11.17 13.91
N PRO A 12 3.21 12.25 13.16
CA PRO A 12 3.40 12.20 11.71
C PRO A 12 4.71 11.51 11.30
N LEU A 13 5.66 11.34 12.24
CA LEU A 13 6.96 10.72 12.01
C LEU A 13 6.89 9.26 11.51
N PRO A 14 6.13 8.33 12.13
CA PRO A 14 5.98 6.97 11.61
C PRO A 14 5.36 6.92 10.21
N THR A 15 4.38 7.79 9.93
CA THR A 15 3.75 7.87 8.60
C THR A 15 4.73 8.37 7.55
N MET A 16 5.53 9.40 7.86
CA MET A 16 6.59 9.88 6.97
C MET A 16 7.66 8.83 6.71
N ALA A 17 8.08 8.08 7.75
CA ALA A 17 9.06 7.01 7.62
C ALA A 17 8.56 5.88 6.69
N ILE A 18 7.27 5.52 6.76
CA ILE A 18 6.66 4.54 5.87
C ILE A 18 6.62 5.06 4.43
N CYS A 19 6.23 6.32 4.21
CA CYS A 19 6.21 6.91 2.86
C CYS A 19 7.61 6.96 2.22
N ILE A 20 8.63 7.38 2.99
CA ILE A 20 10.02 7.45 2.50
C ILE A 20 10.55 6.05 2.20
N SER A 21 10.32 5.09 3.09
CA SER A 21 10.77 3.71 2.88
C SER A 21 10.06 3.06 1.68
N TYR A 22 8.76 3.31 1.49
CA TYR A 22 8.01 2.88 0.31
C TYR A 22 8.58 3.49 -0.98
N ALA A 23 8.85 4.80 -0.99
CA ALA A 23 9.40 5.47 -2.17
C ALA A 23 10.80 4.95 -2.52
N TYR A 24 11.67 4.75 -1.52
CA TYR A 24 12.99 4.17 -1.72
C TYR A 24 12.91 2.74 -2.25
N PHE A 25 12.05 1.91 -1.65
CA PHE A 25 11.84 0.52 -2.09
C PHE A 25 11.30 0.46 -3.53
N SER A 26 10.29 1.27 -3.85
CA SER A 26 9.66 1.27 -5.17
C SER A 26 10.57 1.82 -6.27
N LYS A 27 11.41 2.81 -6.00
CA LYS A 27 12.26 3.46 -7.03
C LYS A 27 13.64 2.87 -7.17
N VAL A 28 14.22 2.31 -6.09
CA VAL A 28 15.60 1.83 -6.10
C VAL A 28 15.64 0.31 -6.07
N VAL A 29 14.95 -0.30 -5.10
CA VAL A 29 15.01 -1.76 -4.88
C VAL A 29 14.18 -2.51 -5.93
N GLY A 30 12.98 -2.02 -6.25
CA GLY A 30 12.07 -2.61 -7.23
C GLY A 30 12.70 -2.77 -8.61
N PRO A 31 13.19 -1.69 -9.26
CA PRO A 31 13.78 -1.77 -10.59
C PRO A 31 15.04 -2.62 -10.61
N ARG A 32 15.90 -2.51 -9.58
CA ARG A 32 17.14 -3.29 -9.47
C ARG A 32 16.89 -4.79 -9.33
N LEU A 33 15.81 -5.19 -8.66
CA LEU A 33 15.40 -6.60 -8.55
C LEU A 33 14.71 -7.11 -9.83
N MET A 34 14.02 -6.23 -10.55
CA MET A 34 13.30 -6.54 -11.79
C MET A 34 14.19 -6.52 -13.05
N GLU A 35 15.38 -5.92 -12.99
CA GLU A 35 16.31 -5.79 -14.13
C GLU A 35 16.70 -7.15 -14.74
N ASN A 36 16.83 -8.20 -13.92
CA ASN A 36 17.24 -9.54 -14.35
C ASN A 36 16.11 -10.58 -14.29
N ARG A 37 14.85 -10.15 -14.15
CA ARG A 37 13.69 -11.06 -13.95
C ARG A 37 12.55 -10.70 -14.90
N LYS A 38 11.96 -11.72 -15.53
CA LYS A 38 10.74 -11.55 -16.35
C LYS A 38 9.61 -10.98 -15.48
N PRO A 39 8.74 -10.11 -16.02
CA PRO A 39 7.65 -9.52 -15.28
C PRO A 39 6.75 -10.61 -14.68
N PHE A 40 6.50 -10.52 -13.37
CA PHE A 40 5.63 -11.46 -12.69
C PHE A 40 4.19 -11.29 -13.21
N SER A 41 3.58 -12.38 -13.69
CA SER A 41 2.17 -12.39 -14.07
C SER A 41 1.30 -12.40 -12.81
N LEU A 42 1.09 -11.22 -12.24
CA LEU A 42 0.24 -11.01 -11.07
C LEU A 42 -1.24 -10.80 -11.45
N ARG A 43 -1.65 -11.17 -12.66
CA ARG A 43 -2.99 -10.86 -13.21
C ARG A 43 -4.12 -11.35 -12.30
N ARG A 44 -4.04 -12.58 -11.79
CA ARG A 44 -5.05 -13.15 -10.87
C ARG A 44 -5.05 -12.42 -9.52
N VAL A 45 -3.88 -12.07 -9.01
CA VAL A 45 -3.73 -11.33 -7.74
C VAL A 45 -4.33 -9.92 -7.87
N LEU A 46 -4.06 -9.24 -8.98
CA LEU A 46 -4.62 -7.92 -9.28
C LEU A 46 -6.16 -7.95 -9.38
N VAL A 47 -6.74 -8.99 -10.01
CA VAL A 47 -8.20 -9.15 -10.09
C VAL A 47 -8.81 -9.31 -8.70
N ILE A 48 -8.24 -10.19 -7.86
CA ILE A 48 -8.72 -10.40 -6.48
C ILE A 48 -8.57 -9.13 -5.65
N TYR A 49 -7.43 -8.44 -5.77
CA TYR A 49 -7.16 -7.19 -5.06
C TYR A 49 -8.19 -6.11 -5.41
N ASN A 50 -8.45 -5.88 -6.70
CA ASN A 50 -9.43 -4.89 -7.13
C ASN A 50 -10.85 -5.26 -6.66
N LEU A 51 -11.22 -6.54 -6.69
CA LEU A 51 -12.53 -6.98 -6.22
C LEU A 51 -12.73 -6.70 -4.73
N ILE A 52 -11.73 -7.03 -3.90
CA ILE A 52 -11.75 -6.72 -2.46
C ILE A 52 -11.82 -5.20 -2.26
N GLN A 53 -11.02 -4.44 -3.01
CA GLN A 53 -11.00 -2.98 -2.95
C GLN A 53 -12.37 -2.38 -3.27
N THR A 54 -13.04 -2.84 -4.32
CA THR A 54 -14.39 -2.38 -4.67
C THR A 54 -15.39 -2.69 -3.57
N ILE A 55 -15.40 -3.92 -3.02
CA ILE A 55 -16.28 -4.29 -1.90
C ILE A 55 -16.04 -3.38 -0.70
N PHE A 56 -14.78 -3.12 -0.35
CA PHE A 56 -14.41 -2.27 0.77
C PHE A 56 -14.86 -0.82 0.54
N SER A 57 -14.69 -0.27 -0.67
CA SER A 57 -15.16 1.06 -1.02
C SER A 57 -16.68 1.17 -1.01
N THR A 58 -17.40 0.15 -1.48
CA THR A 58 -18.87 0.10 -1.41
C THR A 58 -19.36 0.06 0.04
N TRP A 59 -18.69 -0.71 0.91
CA TRP A 59 -19.02 -0.75 2.33
C TRP A 59 -18.80 0.61 3.01
N ILE A 60 -17.65 1.26 2.77
CA ILE A 60 -17.37 2.61 3.27
C ILE A 60 -18.38 3.66 2.76
N PHE A 61 -18.92 3.50 1.55
CA PHE A 61 -19.90 4.43 1.00
C PHE A 61 -21.32 4.22 1.57
N TYR A 62 -21.64 3.00 1.99
CA TYR A 62 -22.91 2.69 2.63
C TYR A 62 -22.94 3.13 4.10
N GLU A 63 -21.79 3.07 4.77
CA GLU A 63 -21.56 3.64 6.10
C GLU A 63 -21.55 5.18 6.08
#